data_AF-A0A4Q7NUN8-F1
#
_entry.id   AF-A0A4Q7NUN8-F1
#
_cell.length_a   1.000
_cell.length_b   1.000
_cell.length_c   1.000
_cell.angle_alpha   90.00
_cell.angle_beta   90.00
_cell.angle_gamma   90.00
#
_symmetry.space_group_name_H-M   'P 1'
#
loop_
_entity.id
_entity.type
_entity.pdbx_description
1 polymer ?
#
loop_
_entity_poly.entity_id
_entity_poly.type
_entity_poly.pdbx_seq_one_letter_code
_entity_poly.pdbx_strand_id
1 'polypeptide(L)'
;MKTSRTARTLGALGATAALALAATSAAPAHAASSAKGSGAASYGMTKAFYGGKALSFTYSKGYKCDTGIKAASTTGCEVGAAWNHAPSRQHDVLYITVPLGFTPKPMQDCPAGITCVDHPMTVDLTRLEPALKPLYPKLTDAQLTDALKDFMTPGHDHFITDTNHGKAEWWDVQVVGVTSSKTYDAIHSHQSFAYIQKLIKAKDKTVVGPIPSNIFLYFSVAAK
;
A
#
# COMPACT_ATOMS: atom_id res chain seq x y z
N MET A 1 68.93 28.97 -6.40
CA MET A 1 67.65 29.40 -5.81
C MET A 1 66.52 28.60 -6.43
N LYS A 2 65.74 27.88 -5.59
CA LYS A 2 64.29 27.55 -5.68
C LYS A 2 63.70 27.10 -7.04
N THR A 3 62.91 26.04 -7.21
CA THR A 3 62.22 25.08 -6.30
C THR A 3 61.53 24.04 -7.20
N SER A 4 61.54 22.77 -6.78
CA SER A 4 60.71 21.68 -7.31
C SER A 4 59.20 21.96 -7.18
N ARG A 5 58.40 21.42 -8.11
CA ARG A 5 56.97 21.12 -7.87
C ARG A 5 56.65 19.70 -8.29
N THR A 6 56.43 18.89 -7.27
CA THR A 6 55.94 17.52 -7.28
C THR A 6 54.46 17.51 -7.66
N ALA A 7 54.07 16.74 -8.66
CA ALA A 7 52.67 16.46 -8.97
C ALA A 7 52.12 15.42 -7.99
N ARG A 8 51.12 15.80 -7.20
CA ARG A 8 50.31 14.87 -6.39
C ARG A 8 49.10 14.44 -7.23
N THR A 9 49.07 13.17 -7.61
CA THR A 9 47.87 12.46 -8.04
C THR A 9 46.94 12.28 -6.83
N LEU A 10 45.80 12.97 -6.81
CA LEU A 10 44.71 12.63 -5.90
C LEU A 10 43.94 11.45 -6.48
N GLY A 11 43.92 10.33 -5.76
CA GLY A 11 43.05 9.20 -6.02
C GLY A 11 41.59 9.60 -5.82
N ALA A 12 40.75 9.27 -6.81
CA ALA A 12 39.31 9.39 -6.71
C ALA A 12 38.79 8.36 -5.70
N LEU A 13 38.26 8.86 -4.58
CA LEU A 13 37.45 8.08 -3.65
C LEU A 13 36.16 7.66 -4.36
N GLY A 14 35.97 6.34 -4.50
CA GLY A 14 34.72 5.75 -4.96
C GLY A 14 33.60 6.11 -3.99
N ALA A 15 32.60 6.83 -4.49
CA ALA A 15 31.36 7.08 -3.78
C ALA A 15 30.51 5.80 -3.83
N THR A 16 30.63 4.94 -2.82
CA THR A 16 29.61 3.94 -2.51
C THR A 16 28.35 4.69 -2.07
N ALA A 17 27.34 4.75 -2.94
CA ALA A 17 26.01 5.20 -2.59
C ALA A 17 25.41 4.22 -1.58
N ALA A 18 25.58 4.51 -0.29
CA ALA A 18 24.88 3.83 0.77
C ALA A 18 23.38 4.15 0.63
N LEU A 19 22.56 3.13 0.37
CA LEU A 19 21.13 3.19 0.60
C LEU A 19 20.92 3.44 2.10
N ALA A 20 20.55 4.66 2.46
CA ALA A 20 20.13 4.99 3.80
C ALA A 20 18.80 4.29 4.10
N LEU A 21 18.84 3.08 4.67
CA LEU A 21 17.74 2.56 5.46
C LEU A 21 17.69 3.40 6.74
N ALA A 22 16.84 4.42 6.77
CA ALA A 22 16.50 5.11 8.00
C ALA A 22 15.63 4.19 8.87
N ALA A 23 16.26 3.29 9.60
CA ALA A 23 15.64 2.55 10.70
C ALA A 23 15.76 3.39 11.97
N THR A 24 14.85 4.32 12.19
CA THR A 24 14.64 4.92 13.52
C THR A 24 13.70 4.00 14.29
N SER A 25 14.28 3.14 15.13
CA SER A 25 13.57 2.28 16.08
C SER A 25 13.02 3.12 17.24
N ALA A 26 11.85 3.74 17.03
CA ALA A 26 10.92 4.02 18.12
C ALA A 26 9.93 2.85 18.17
N ALA A 27 9.87 2.14 19.30
CA ALA A 27 8.90 1.08 19.48
C ALA A 27 7.47 1.68 19.41
N PRO A 28 6.60 1.24 18.47
CA PRO A 28 5.21 1.64 18.53
C PRO A 28 4.57 0.98 19.75
N ALA A 29 3.98 1.81 20.61
CA ALA A 29 3.14 1.37 21.71
C ALA A 29 1.92 0.61 21.14
N HIS A 30 1.67 -0.57 21.69
CA HIS A 30 0.46 -1.39 21.55
C HIS A 30 0.24 -2.10 20.20
N ALA A 31 1.20 -2.93 19.77
CA ALA A 31 0.85 -4.12 19.01
C ALA A 31 0.34 -5.20 19.98
N ALA A 32 -0.93 -5.13 20.39
CA ALA A 32 -1.59 -6.32 20.93
C ALA A 32 -1.43 -7.44 19.89
N SER A 33 -1.00 -8.63 20.32
CA SER A 33 -0.75 -9.75 19.41
C SER A 33 -2.01 -10.05 18.62
N SER A 34 -2.03 -9.54 17.39
CA SER A 34 -3.12 -9.73 16.45
C SER A 34 -3.09 -11.19 16.04
N ALA A 35 -4.20 -11.91 16.23
CA ALA A 35 -4.32 -13.26 15.70
C ALA A 35 -4.10 -13.21 14.18
N LYS A 36 -3.46 -14.22 13.59
CA LYS A 36 -3.25 -14.27 12.14
C LYS A 36 -4.60 -14.06 11.43
N GLY A 37 -4.64 -13.07 10.55
CA GLY A 37 -5.81 -12.63 9.79
C GLY A 37 -6.74 -11.66 10.53
N SER A 38 -6.35 -11.06 11.65
CA SER A 38 -7.20 -10.13 12.41
C SER A 38 -6.39 -9.07 13.14
N GLY A 39 -6.66 -7.79 12.87
CA GLY A 39 -6.09 -6.68 13.62
C GLY A 39 -6.74 -6.46 14.99
N ALA A 40 -5.99 -5.86 15.91
CA ALA A 40 -6.57 -5.27 17.11
C ALA A 40 -7.55 -4.15 16.72
N ALA A 41 -8.69 -4.05 17.41
CA ALA A 41 -9.62 -2.95 17.18
C ALA A 41 -9.03 -1.65 17.73
N SER A 42 -8.91 -0.66 16.87
CA SER A 42 -8.57 0.70 17.24
C SER A 42 -9.60 1.68 16.70
N TYR A 43 -9.68 2.86 17.31
CA TYR A 43 -10.49 3.94 16.77
C TYR A 43 -9.56 4.95 16.13
N GLY A 44 -9.91 5.37 14.93
CA GLY A 44 -9.16 6.41 14.22
C GLY A 44 -9.91 6.86 12.99
N MET A 45 -9.40 7.94 12.41
CA MET A 45 -9.97 8.52 11.22
C MET A 45 -8.93 8.65 10.14
N THR A 46 -9.31 8.33 8.92
CA THR A 46 -8.55 8.63 7.70
C THR A 46 -9.43 9.42 6.75
N LYS A 47 -8.89 9.69 5.56
CA LYS A 47 -9.65 10.22 4.43
C LYS A 47 -9.83 9.15 3.39
N ALA A 48 -10.83 9.37 2.56
CA ALA A 48 -10.95 8.68 1.30
C ALA A 48 -11.73 9.51 0.31
N PHE A 49 -11.71 9.05 -0.93
CA PHE A 49 -12.25 9.76 -2.06
C PHE A 49 -13.53 9.12 -2.58
N TYR A 50 -14.58 9.93 -2.67
CA TYR A 50 -15.87 9.56 -3.23
C TYR A 50 -16.40 10.64 -4.14
N GLY A 51 -16.67 10.29 -5.41
CA GLY A 51 -17.33 11.18 -6.36
C GLY A 51 -16.63 12.54 -6.55
N GLY A 52 -15.30 12.57 -6.50
CA GLY A 52 -14.51 13.79 -6.66
C GLY A 52 -14.33 14.61 -5.38
N LYS A 53 -14.56 14.01 -4.20
CA LYS A 53 -14.43 14.69 -2.90
C LYS A 53 -13.74 13.81 -1.89
N ALA A 54 -12.92 14.42 -1.03
CA ALA A 54 -12.44 13.82 0.20
C ALA A 54 -13.56 13.76 1.25
N LEU A 55 -13.76 12.60 1.85
CA LEU A 55 -14.64 12.34 2.99
C LEU A 55 -13.80 11.79 4.14
N SER A 56 -14.29 11.96 5.38
CA SER A 56 -13.68 11.35 6.56
C SER A 56 -14.26 9.98 6.81
N PHE A 57 -13.39 9.01 7.08
CA PHE A 57 -13.75 7.65 7.44
C PHE A 57 -13.45 7.42 8.91
N THR A 58 -14.27 6.60 9.56
CA THR A 58 -14.09 6.25 10.98
C THR A 58 -13.96 4.75 11.12
N TYR A 59 -12.80 4.31 11.57
CA TYR A 59 -12.50 2.92 11.88
C TYR A 59 -12.98 2.60 13.29
N SER A 60 -13.52 1.41 13.45
CA SER A 60 -14.04 0.94 14.74
C SER A 60 -13.84 -0.55 14.99
N LYS A 61 -13.19 -1.26 14.06
CA LYS A 61 -12.80 -2.67 14.20
C LYS A 61 -11.53 -2.89 13.39
N GLY A 62 -10.63 -3.72 13.92
CA GLY A 62 -9.41 -4.14 13.24
C GLY A 62 -9.71 -4.84 11.92
N TYR A 63 -8.75 -4.80 10.99
CA TYR A 63 -8.84 -5.52 9.72
C TYR A 63 -9.15 -7.01 9.90
N LYS A 64 -9.69 -7.61 8.83
CA LYS A 64 -9.84 -9.05 8.68
C LYS A 64 -9.17 -9.51 7.40
N CYS A 65 -8.50 -10.64 7.45
CA CYS A 65 -8.03 -11.31 6.25
C CYS A 65 -8.60 -12.73 6.23
N ASP A 66 -9.06 -13.18 5.06
CA ASP A 66 -9.53 -14.54 4.90
C ASP A 66 -8.36 -15.51 5.00
N THR A 67 -8.30 -16.23 6.11
CA THR A 67 -7.24 -17.21 6.42
C THR A 67 -7.39 -18.52 5.64
N GLY A 68 -8.50 -18.71 4.90
CA GLY A 68 -8.62 -19.74 3.87
C GLY A 68 -7.70 -19.49 2.67
N ILE A 69 -7.22 -18.26 2.51
CA ILE A 69 -6.20 -17.90 1.53
C ILE A 69 -4.82 -18.03 2.17
N LYS A 70 -3.96 -18.86 1.56
CA LYS A 70 -2.60 -19.06 2.04
C LYS A 70 -1.75 -17.81 1.77
N ALA A 71 -1.34 -17.15 2.85
CA ALA A 71 -0.40 -16.04 2.86
C ALA A 71 0.84 -16.37 3.69
N ALA A 72 2.01 -15.97 3.19
CA ALA A 72 3.32 -16.07 3.85
C ALA A 72 3.55 -14.95 4.88
N SER A 73 2.78 -13.87 4.82
CA SER A 73 2.88 -12.75 5.76
C SER A 73 2.56 -13.16 7.19
N THR A 74 3.16 -12.45 8.13
CA THR A 74 2.92 -12.64 9.57
C THR A 74 1.49 -12.28 9.96
N THR A 75 0.89 -11.30 9.28
CA THR A 75 -0.51 -10.92 9.44
C THR A 75 -1.48 -11.92 8.80
N GLY A 76 -1.04 -12.77 7.88
CA GLY A 76 -1.92 -13.66 7.11
C GLY A 76 -2.72 -12.98 6.01
N CYS A 77 -2.38 -11.74 5.69
CA CYS A 77 -2.98 -10.95 4.63
C CYS A 77 -2.15 -11.04 3.35
N GLU A 78 -2.79 -11.07 2.19
CA GLU A 78 -2.14 -11.14 0.88
C GLU A 78 -2.87 -10.32 -0.17
N VAL A 79 -2.13 -9.98 -1.22
CA VAL A 79 -2.67 -9.36 -2.43
C VAL A 79 -2.28 -10.24 -3.63
N GLY A 80 -3.27 -10.54 -4.46
CA GLY A 80 -3.12 -11.36 -5.67
C GLY A 80 -4.09 -12.52 -5.77
N ALA A 81 -4.78 -12.90 -4.69
CA ALA A 81 -5.91 -13.81 -4.72
C ALA A 81 -7.18 -13.18 -4.11
N ALA A 82 -8.33 -13.59 -4.62
CA ALA A 82 -9.62 -13.26 -4.03
C ALA A 82 -9.85 -14.12 -2.77
N TRP A 83 -10.60 -13.57 -1.81
CA TRP A 83 -11.10 -14.30 -0.65
C TRP A 83 -12.10 -15.39 -1.04
N ASN A 84 -12.20 -16.42 -0.20
CA ASN A 84 -13.23 -17.45 -0.19
C ASN A 84 -14.31 -17.18 0.88
N HIS A 85 -13.92 -16.54 1.99
CA HIS A 85 -14.78 -16.26 3.13
C HIS A 85 -14.71 -14.78 3.54
N ALA A 86 -15.76 -14.03 3.23
CA ALA A 86 -15.92 -12.67 3.72
C ALA A 86 -16.36 -12.62 5.20
N PRO A 87 -15.97 -11.60 5.96
CA PRO A 87 -16.42 -11.42 7.36
C PRO A 87 -17.90 -11.03 7.49
N SER A 88 -18.57 -10.71 6.38
CA SER A 88 -19.99 -10.34 6.30
C SER A 88 -20.57 -10.71 4.94
N ARG A 89 -21.88 -10.98 4.91
CA ARG A 89 -22.65 -11.20 3.66
C ARG A 89 -22.83 -9.94 2.83
N GLN A 90 -22.76 -8.78 3.47
CA GLN A 90 -22.83 -7.46 2.83
C GLN A 90 -21.51 -6.74 3.07
N HIS A 91 -20.91 -6.30 1.97
CA HIS A 91 -19.69 -5.53 1.94
C HIS A 91 -19.61 -4.82 0.58
N ASP A 92 -19.17 -3.58 0.60
CA ASP A 92 -18.78 -2.83 -0.58
C ASP A 92 -17.29 -2.96 -0.86
N VAL A 93 -16.83 -2.46 -2.02
CA VAL A 93 -15.41 -2.52 -2.40
C VAL A 93 -14.71 -1.22 -2.03
N LEU A 94 -13.58 -1.33 -1.33
CA LEU A 94 -12.60 -0.27 -1.17
C LEU A 94 -11.48 -0.49 -2.19
N TYR A 95 -11.31 0.46 -3.11
CA TYR A 95 -10.18 0.47 -4.02
C TYR A 95 -9.04 1.29 -3.43
N ILE A 96 -7.84 0.71 -3.36
CA ILE A 96 -6.66 1.40 -2.90
C ILE A 96 -5.65 1.58 -4.03
N THR A 97 -5.12 2.78 -4.19
CA THR A 97 -4.08 3.03 -5.20
C THR A 97 -2.70 2.95 -4.58
N VAL A 98 -1.84 2.08 -5.12
CA VAL A 98 -0.49 1.85 -4.63
C VAL A 98 0.53 2.35 -5.67
N PRO A 99 1.43 3.29 -5.31
CA PRO A 99 2.53 3.69 -6.18
C PRO A 99 3.58 2.57 -6.24
N LEU A 100 3.97 2.19 -7.45
CA LEU A 100 4.90 1.11 -7.72
C LEU A 100 6.19 1.67 -8.33
N GLY A 101 7.29 1.57 -7.58
CA GLY A 101 8.62 1.99 -8.04
C GLY A 101 8.92 3.49 -7.91
N PHE A 102 8.08 4.26 -7.21
CA PHE A 102 8.33 5.67 -6.90
C PHE A 102 7.68 6.07 -5.57
N THR A 103 8.08 7.24 -5.04
CA THR A 103 7.45 7.87 -3.87
C THR A 103 6.56 9.02 -4.37
N PRO A 104 5.23 8.99 -4.12
CA PRO A 104 4.33 10.01 -4.66
C PRO A 104 4.46 11.36 -3.95
N LYS A 105 3.98 12.40 -4.63
CA LYS A 105 3.74 13.74 -4.09
C LYS A 105 2.40 14.24 -4.65
N PRO A 106 1.32 14.37 -3.86
CA PRO A 106 1.30 14.58 -2.41
C PRO A 106 1.47 13.29 -1.58
N MET A 107 1.63 13.48 -0.28
CA MET A 107 1.68 12.40 0.69
C MET A 107 0.35 11.64 0.69
N GLN A 108 0.42 10.31 0.73
CA GLN A 108 -0.77 9.47 0.75
C GLN A 108 -1.54 9.65 2.06
N ASP A 109 -2.85 9.34 2.03
CA ASP A 109 -3.67 9.32 3.25
C ASP A 109 -3.15 8.29 4.27
N CYS A 110 -2.61 7.18 3.77
CA CYS A 110 -1.93 6.15 4.55
C CYS A 110 -0.46 6.03 4.05
N PRO A 111 0.51 6.76 4.63
CA PRO A 111 1.91 6.70 4.19
C PRO A 111 2.57 5.35 4.52
N ALA A 112 3.53 4.93 3.68
CA ALA A 112 4.31 3.72 3.93
C ALA A 112 5.13 3.84 5.23
N GLY A 113 5.25 2.73 5.98
CA GLY A 113 6.08 2.65 7.19
C GLY A 113 5.48 3.30 8.44
N ILE A 114 4.23 3.78 8.39
CA ILE A 114 3.47 4.22 9.56
C ILE A 114 2.30 3.25 9.76
N THR A 115 2.02 2.90 11.03
CA THR A 115 0.81 2.15 11.38
C THR A 115 -0.42 2.99 11.06
N CYS A 116 -1.06 2.68 9.94
CA CYS A 116 -2.37 3.22 9.61
C CYS A 116 -3.42 2.48 10.43
N VAL A 117 -4.39 3.22 10.98
CA VAL A 117 -5.42 2.68 11.87
C VAL A 117 -6.09 1.45 11.26
N ASP A 118 -6.13 0.35 12.00
CA ASP A 118 -6.78 -0.90 11.61
C ASP A 118 -6.32 -1.50 10.26
N HIS A 119 -5.11 -1.20 9.78
CA HIS A 119 -4.52 -1.86 8.60
C HIS A 119 -3.55 -3.00 9.00
N PRO A 120 -3.40 -4.03 8.16
CA PRO A 120 -2.30 -4.96 8.35
C PRO A 120 -0.97 -4.22 8.19
N MET A 121 -0.01 -4.48 9.08
CA MET A 121 1.32 -3.87 8.98
C MET A 121 2.14 -4.47 7.83
N THR A 122 1.87 -5.73 7.50
CA THR A 122 2.52 -6.46 6.42
C THR A 122 1.52 -7.23 5.58
N VAL A 123 1.88 -7.50 4.33
CA VAL A 123 1.09 -8.27 3.37
C VAL A 123 2.01 -9.16 2.54
N ASP A 124 1.48 -10.31 2.10
CA ASP A 124 2.16 -11.19 1.15
C ASP A 124 1.85 -10.71 -0.27
N LEU A 125 2.90 -10.34 -1.01
CA LEU A 125 2.84 -9.89 -2.40
C LEU A 125 3.47 -10.90 -3.37
N THR A 126 3.83 -12.10 -2.92
CA THR A 126 4.58 -13.07 -3.74
C THR A 126 3.82 -13.49 -5.00
N ARG A 127 2.48 -13.50 -4.99
CA ARG A 127 1.67 -13.74 -6.21
C ARG A 127 1.86 -12.68 -7.29
N LEU A 128 2.25 -11.48 -6.89
CA LEU A 128 2.50 -10.36 -7.79
C LEU A 128 3.96 -10.31 -8.24
N GLU A 129 4.81 -11.21 -7.77
CA GLU A 129 6.25 -11.20 -8.05
C GLU A 129 6.58 -11.10 -9.55
N PRO A 130 5.94 -11.85 -10.47
CA PRO A 130 6.24 -11.71 -11.90
C PRO A 130 5.97 -10.31 -12.45
N ALA A 131 4.92 -9.64 -11.95
CA ALA A 131 4.56 -8.29 -12.35
C ALA A 131 5.46 -7.22 -11.69
N LEU A 132 5.95 -7.49 -10.47
CA LEU A 132 6.80 -6.59 -9.70
C LEU A 132 8.28 -6.70 -10.08
N LYS A 133 8.73 -7.86 -10.58
CA LYS A 133 10.13 -8.13 -10.90
C LYS A 133 10.81 -7.04 -11.74
N PRO A 134 10.19 -6.46 -12.79
CA PRO A 134 10.81 -5.37 -13.55
C PRO A 134 11.15 -4.12 -12.74
N LEU A 135 10.49 -3.91 -11.59
CA LEU A 135 10.73 -2.78 -10.69
C LEU A 135 11.93 -3.03 -9.75
N TYR A 136 12.37 -4.28 -9.61
CA TYR A 136 13.47 -4.70 -8.75
C TYR A 136 14.59 -5.41 -9.52
N PRO A 137 15.20 -4.76 -10.54
CA PRO A 137 16.16 -5.41 -11.44
C PRO A 137 17.46 -5.86 -10.75
N LYS A 138 17.71 -5.41 -9.52
CA LYS A 138 18.91 -5.74 -8.74
C LYS A 138 18.75 -6.96 -7.84
N LEU A 139 17.52 -7.44 -7.63
CA LEU A 139 17.26 -8.59 -6.77
C LEU A 139 17.24 -9.87 -7.60
N THR A 140 17.81 -10.95 -7.08
CA THR A 140 17.55 -12.31 -7.60
C THR A 140 16.09 -12.69 -7.35
N ASP A 141 15.60 -13.76 -7.99
CA ASP A 141 14.23 -14.22 -7.75
C ASP A 141 14.04 -14.62 -6.28
N ALA A 142 14.95 -15.40 -5.71
CA ALA A 142 14.89 -15.77 -4.29
C ALA A 142 14.90 -14.56 -3.35
N GLN A 143 15.72 -13.54 -3.62
CA GLN A 143 15.74 -12.30 -2.82
C GLN A 143 14.44 -11.52 -2.95
N LEU A 144 13.87 -11.45 -4.16
CA LEU A 144 12.61 -10.77 -4.38
C LEU A 144 11.45 -11.51 -3.71
N THR A 145 11.32 -12.83 -3.91
CA THR A 145 10.31 -13.63 -3.24
C THR A 145 10.38 -13.42 -1.73
N ASP A 146 11.58 -13.47 -1.14
CA ASP A 146 11.74 -13.29 0.29
C ASP A 146 11.31 -11.89 0.76
N ALA A 147 11.69 -10.84 0.03
CA ALA A 147 11.24 -9.48 0.30
C ALA A 147 9.72 -9.29 0.18
N LEU A 148 9.05 -10.07 -0.67
CA LEU A 148 7.61 -9.95 -0.93
C LEU A 148 6.72 -10.76 0.02
N LYS A 149 7.24 -11.77 0.73
CA LYS A 149 6.45 -12.64 1.62
C LYS A 149 5.80 -11.90 2.79
N ASP A 150 6.50 -10.93 3.37
CA ASP A 150 6.06 -10.16 4.54
C ASP A 150 6.31 -8.67 4.31
N PHE A 151 5.86 -8.20 3.14
CA PHE A 151 6.14 -6.86 2.65
C PHE A 151 5.40 -5.83 3.51
N MET A 152 6.09 -4.75 3.93
CA MET A 152 5.45 -3.66 4.66
C MET A 152 4.33 -3.05 3.81
N THR A 153 3.13 -2.93 4.39
CA THR A 153 1.97 -2.41 3.65
C THR A 153 2.32 -1.08 2.96
N PRO A 154 2.24 -1.03 1.62
CA PRO A 154 2.61 0.16 0.86
C PRO A 154 1.74 1.36 1.23
N GLY A 155 2.29 2.56 1.04
CA GLY A 155 1.48 3.77 1.19
C GLY A 155 0.43 3.87 0.07
N HIS A 156 -0.79 4.29 0.40
CA HIS A 156 -1.92 4.24 -0.53
C HIS A 156 -3.02 5.25 -0.20
N ASP A 157 -3.85 5.56 -1.20
CA ASP A 157 -5.06 6.37 -1.07
C ASP A 157 -6.31 5.49 -1.17
N HIS A 158 -7.41 5.91 -0.54
CA HIS A 158 -8.68 5.17 -0.49
C HIS A 158 -9.71 5.75 -1.47
N PHE A 159 -10.36 4.88 -2.24
CA PHE A 159 -11.44 5.24 -3.18
C PHE A 159 -12.62 4.29 -3.01
N ILE A 160 -13.80 4.86 -2.81
CA ILE A 160 -15.06 4.12 -2.65
C ILE A 160 -16.05 4.45 -3.77
N THR A 161 -17.04 3.59 -3.96
CA THR A 161 -18.13 3.78 -4.94
C THR A 161 -19.51 3.92 -4.30
N ASP A 162 -19.61 3.70 -3.00
CA ASP A 162 -20.80 3.91 -2.19
C ASP A 162 -20.37 4.51 -0.84
N THR A 163 -21.25 5.20 -0.13
CA THR A 163 -21.04 5.64 1.25
C THR A 163 -21.82 4.78 2.26
N ASN A 164 -22.64 3.85 1.77
CA ASN A 164 -23.58 3.04 2.55
C ASN A 164 -24.40 3.87 3.55
N HIS A 165 -24.84 5.04 3.08
CA HIS A 165 -25.60 6.00 3.89
C HIS A 165 -24.92 6.36 5.22
N GLY A 166 -23.58 6.27 5.27
CA GLY A 166 -22.75 6.52 6.45
C GLY A 166 -22.79 5.44 7.52
N LYS A 167 -23.36 4.27 7.24
CA LYS A 167 -23.31 3.12 8.14
C LYS A 167 -21.94 2.45 8.06
N ALA A 168 -21.51 1.88 9.18
CA ALA A 168 -20.29 1.10 9.22
C ALA A 168 -20.51 -0.28 8.60
N GLU A 169 -19.55 -0.73 7.80
CA GLU A 169 -19.56 -2.05 7.19
C GLU A 169 -18.14 -2.59 6.99
N TRP A 170 -18.05 -3.82 6.49
CA TRP A 170 -16.81 -4.36 5.97
C TRP A 170 -16.64 -3.98 4.50
N TRP A 171 -15.41 -3.63 4.12
CA TRP A 171 -15.06 -3.24 2.77
C TRP A 171 -14.02 -4.22 2.20
N ASP A 172 -14.34 -4.84 1.07
CA ASP A 172 -13.43 -5.70 0.29
C ASP A 172 -12.32 -4.85 -0.32
N VAL A 173 -11.07 -5.08 0.08
CA VAL A 173 -9.94 -4.28 -0.39
C VAL A 173 -9.47 -4.81 -1.75
N GLN A 174 -9.47 -3.93 -2.75
CA GLN A 174 -8.89 -4.22 -4.06
C GLN A 174 -7.80 -3.21 -4.41
N VAL A 175 -6.70 -3.70 -4.96
CA VAL A 175 -5.50 -2.89 -5.22
C VAL A 175 -5.49 -2.42 -6.67
N VAL A 176 -5.15 -1.15 -6.86
CA VAL A 176 -4.82 -0.57 -8.16
C VAL A 176 -3.37 -0.12 -8.11
N GLY A 177 -2.49 -0.87 -8.78
CA GLY A 177 -1.07 -0.52 -8.91
C GLY A 177 -0.90 0.62 -9.92
N VAL A 178 -0.10 1.62 -9.59
CA VAL A 178 0.20 2.77 -10.46
C VAL A 178 1.70 2.90 -10.60
N THR A 179 2.23 2.93 -11.83
CA THR A 179 3.68 2.95 -12.11
C THR A 179 4.20 4.32 -12.56
N SER A 180 3.32 5.31 -12.68
CA SER A 180 3.65 6.68 -13.10
C SER A 180 3.24 7.68 -12.04
N SER A 181 4.20 8.47 -11.54
CA SER A 181 3.89 9.55 -10.59
C SER A 181 2.87 10.52 -11.16
N LYS A 182 2.99 10.90 -12.44
CA LYS A 182 2.02 11.80 -13.08
C LYS A 182 0.60 11.23 -13.08
N THR A 183 0.47 9.91 -13.32
CA THR A 183 -0.84 9.25 -13.30
C THR A 183 -1.39 9.17 -11.89
N TYR A 184 -0.54 8.87 -10.90
CA TYR A 184 -0.91 8.88 -9.49
C TYR A 184 -1.41 10.25 -9.05
N ASP A 185 -0.68 11.31 -9.38
CA ASP A 185 -1.04 12.70 -9.05
C ASP A 185 -2.38 13.10 -9.70
N ALA A 186 -2.62 12.66 -10.93
CA ALA A 186 -3.88 12.87 -11.62
C ALA A 186 -5.04 12.12 -10.92
N ILE A 187 -4.84 10.85 -10.55
CA ILE A 187 -5.81 10.07 -9.80
C ILE A 187 -6.15 10.74 -8.46
N HIS A 188 -5.12 11.10 -7.70
CA HIS A 188 -5.25 11.79 -6.41
C HIS A 188 -6.01 13.11 -6.57
N SER A 189 -5.69 13.90 -7.59
CA SER A 189 -6.38 15.18 -7.87
C SER A 189 -7.84 15.01 -8.27
N HIS A 190 -8.16 13.91 -8.96
CA HIS A 190 -9.53 13.62 -9.39
C HIS A 190 -10.43 13.09 -8.27
N GLN A 191 -9.87 12.49 -7.22
CA GLN A 191 -10.61 12.02 -6.03
C GLN A 191 -11.83 11.15 -6.38
N SER A 192 -11.74 10.33 -7.43
CA SER A 192 -12.89 9.58 -7.94
C SER A 192 -12.48 8.25 -8.55
N PHE A 193 -13.07 7.17 -8.05
CA PHE A 193 -12.88 5.85 -8.65
C PHE A 193 -13.35 5.81 -10.11
N ALA A 194 -14.32 6.63 -10.51
CA ALA A 194 -14.75 6.70 -11.92
C ALA A 194 -13.60 7.11 -12.85
N TYR A 195 -12.67 7.97 -12.38
CA TYR A 195 -11.47 8.33 -13.13
C TYR A 195 -10.50 7.14 -13.25
N ILE A 196 -10.25 6.43 -12.14
CA ILE A 196 -9.44 5.21 -12.14
C ILE A 196 -10.04 4.16 -13.09
N GLN A 197 -11.36 3.94 -13.02
CA GLN A 197 -12.06 3.00 -13.88
C GLN A 197 -11.94 3.36 -15.36
N LYS A 198 -11.92 4.66 -15.69
CA LYS A 198 -11.67 5.13 -17.06
C LYS A 198 -10.26 4.74 -17.52
N LEU A 199 -9.24 4.91 -16.69
CA LEU A 199 -7.85 4.53 -17.02
C LEU A 199 -7.73 3.00 -17.24
N ILE A 200 -8.36 2.21 -16.37
CA ILE A 200 -8.40 0.74 -16.49
C ILE A 200 -9.09 0.31 -17.79
N LYS A 201 -10.28 0.86 -18.09
CA LYS A 201 -11.01 0.58 -19.33
C LYS A 201 -10.23 0.99 -20.58
N ALA A 202 -9.48 2.09 -20.51
CA ALA A 202 -8.60 2.55 -21.57
C ALA A 202 -7.31 1.72 -21.72
N LYS A 203 -7.07 0.73 -20.84
CA LYS A 203 -5.84 -0.05 -20.77
C LYS A 203 -4.60 0.85 -20.66
N ASP A 204 -4.70 1.89 -19.84
CA ASP A 204 -3.56 2.76 -19.56
C ASP A 204 -2.40 1.91 -19.02
N LYS A 205 -1.24 1.99 -19.69
CA LYS A 205 -0.06 1.15 -19.36
C LYS A 205 0.53 1.46 -17.98
N THR A 206 0.11 2.56 -17.36
CA THR A 206 0.59 3.00 -16.06
C THR A 206 -0.32 2.60 -14.90
N VAL A 207 -1.42 1.90 -15.19
CA VAL A 207 -2.41 1.44 -14.20
C VAL A 207 -2.63 -0.06 -14.36
N VAL A 208 -2.59 -0.79 -13.25
CA VAL A 208 -2.83 -2.24 -13.19
C VAL A 208 -3.88 -2.53 -12.12
N GLY A 209 -4.90 -3.32 -12.47
CA GLY A 209 -5.93 -3.76 -11.55
C GLY A 209 -7.37 -3.57 -12.09
N PRO A 210 -8.38 -3.73 -11.23
CA PRO A 210 -8.26 -4.04 -9.80
C PRO A 210 -7.65 -5.43 -9.56
N ILE A 211 -6.73 -5.52 -8.61
CA ILE A 211 -6.07 -6.75 -8.16
C ILE A 211 -6.78 -7.19 -6.88
N PRO A 212 -7.29 -8.43 -6.81
CA PRO A 212 -7.98 -8.89 -5.61
C PRO A 212 -7.03 -9.05 -4.43
N SER A 213 -7.59 -9.02 -3.22
CA SER A 213 -6.89 -9.37 -1.99
C SER A 213 -7.78 -10.26 -1.12
N ASN A 214 -7.22 -10.78 -0.03
CA ASN A 214 -8.01 -11.45 0.99
C ASN A 214 -8.41 -10.50 2.14
N ILE A 215 -8.25 -9.19 1.97
CA ILE A 215 -8.26 -8.19 3.04
C ILE A 215 -9.60 -7.46 3.10
N PHE A 216 -10.09 -7.23 4.31
CA PHE A 216 -11.25 -6.43 4.60
C PHE A 216 -10.95 -5.39 5.68
N LEU A 217 -11.44 -4.17 5.49
CA LEU A 217 -11.40 -3.11 6.51
C LEU A 217 -12.81 -2.80 7.01
N TYR A 218 -12.94 -2.31 8.23
CA TYR A 218 -14.24 -1.95 8.79
C TYR A 218 -14.29 -0.46 9.14
N PHE A 219 -15.12 0.29 8.43
CA PHE A 219 -15.31 1.70 8.70
C PHE A 219 -16.68 2.19 8.26
N SER A 220 -17.09 3.32 8.84
CA SER A 220 -18.18 4.15 8.33
C SER A 220 -17.63 5.35 7.59
N VAL A 221 -18.35 5.81 6.59
CA VAL A 221 -18.08 7.06 5.88
C VAL A 221 -18.91 8.17 6.49
N ALA A 222 -18.32 9.33 6.79
CA ALA A 222 -19.12 10.47 7.26
C ALA A 222 -20.22 10.79 6.25
N ALA A 223 -21.48 10.71 6.69
CA ALA A 223 -22.61 11.21 5.91
C ALA A 223 -22.44 12.73 5.76
N LYS A 224 -22.71 13.23 4.55
CA LYS A 224 -22.76 14.68 4.31
C LYS A 224 -23.94 15.31 5.01
#